data_AF-A0A2T0T939-F1
#
_entry.id   AF-A0A2T0T939-F1
#
_cell.length_a   1.000
_cell.length_b   1.000
_cell.length_c   1.000
_cell.angle_alpha   90.00
_cell.angle_beta   90.00
_cell.angle_gamma   90.00
#
_symmetry.space_group_name_H-M   'P 1'
#
loop_
_entity.id
_entity.type
_entity.pdbx_description
1 polymer ?
#
loop_
_entity_poly.entity_id
_entity_poly.type
_entity_poly.pdbx_seq_one_letter_code
_entity_poly.pdbx_strand_id
1 'polypeptide(L)'
;MPKREPIDVDVLCRGAQSAVLSGLARGDDAIDILAALASTDAPYRFVPDVALLELAVTTLDLACPVGAEPLQYEGLRDRHLPEVTFRGRVEHRNSHYALYAAACVRGGLQPDLLNNAGWWQTPLWQYAVLALVIYSRAAAERLAVPVEDIARRIAARHGLELTA
;
A
#
# COMPACT_ATOMS: atom_id res chain seq x y z
N MET A 1 -24.51 3.30 28.89
CA MET A 1 -23.30 3.37 28.03
C MET A 1 -23.64 4.21 26.81
N PRO A 2 -22.85 5.22 26.44
CA PRO A 2 -23.15 6.01 25.25
C PRO A 2 -23.07 5.10 24.03
N LYS A 3 -24.11 5.14 23.19
CA LYS A 3 -24.20 4.38 21.96
C LYS A 3 -23.18 5.00 20.99
N ARG A 4 -22.01 4.36 20.83
CA ARG A 4 -20.99 4.81 19.86
C ARG A 4 -21.65 4.87 18.48
N GLU A 5 -21.55 6.04 17.85
CA GLU A 5 -21.99 6.24 16.48
C GLU A 5 -21.28 5.24 15.56
N PRO A 6 -21.96 4.68 14.54
CA PRO A 6 -21.32 3.77 13.60
C PRO A 6 -20.20 4.53 12.89
N ILE A 7 -18.99 3.98 12.97
CA ILE A 7 -17.84 4.52 12.23
C ILE A 7 -18.09 4.26 10.74
N ASP A 8 -18.03 5.32 9.94
CA ASP A 8 -18.12 5.20 8.48
C ASP A 8 -16.80 4.61 7.94
N VAL A 9 -16.88 3.34 7.55
CA VAL A 9 -15.76 2.54 7.04
C VAL A 9 -15.18 3.15 5.77
N ASP A 10 -16.01 3.70 4.88
CA ASP A 10 -15.57 4.23 3.60
C ASP A 10 -14.80 5.54 3.79
N VAL A 11 -15.27 6.39 4.71
CA VAL A 11 -14.58 7.62 5.11
C VAL A 11 -13.20 7.30 5.69
N LEU A 12 -13.11 6.28 6.57
CA LEU A 12 -11.82 5.87 7.11
C LEU A 12 -10.88 5.29 6.04
N CYS A 13 -11.39 4.44 5.13
CA CYS A 13 -10.61 3.90 4.02
C CYS A 13 -10.06 5.00 3.12
N ARG A 14 -10.92 5.95 2.70
CA ARG A 14 -10.51 7.10 1.88
C ARG A 14 -9.51 7.98 2.62
N GLY A 15 -9.70 8.22 3.92
CA GLY A 15 -8.77 8.96 4.76
C GLY A 15 -7.38 8.31 4.80
N ALA A 16 -7.32 6.99 5.00
CA ALA A 16 -6.05 6.25 4.99
C ALA A 16 -5.37 6.29 3.61
N GLN A 17 -6.12 6.12 2.52
CA GLN A 17 -5.59 6.22 1.16
C GLN A 17 -5.02 7.61 0.88
N SER A 18 -5.77 8.68 1.19
CA SER A 18 -5.31 10.06 1.05
C SER A 18 -4.06 10.32 1.89
N ALA A 19 -4.02 9.86 3.14
CA ALA A 19 -2.87 10.07 4.03
C ALA A 19 -1.59 9.43 3.48
N VAL A 20 -1.66 8.18 3.01
CA VAL A 20 -0.50 7.48 2.44
C VAL A 20 0.00 8.14 1.16
N LEU A 21 -0.91 8.48 0.25
CA LEU A 21 -0.53 9.15 -0.99
C LEU A 21 0.02 10.56 -0.74
N SER A 22 -0.47 11.25 0.29
CA SER A 22 0.06 12.57 0.69
C SER A 22 1.46 12.44 1.27
N GLY A 23 1.74 11.42 2.09
CA GLY A 23 3.10 11.11 2.55
C GLY A 23 4.06 10.84 1.39
N LEU A 24 3.65 9.99 0.44
CA LEU A 24 4.43 9.73 -0.78
C LEU A 24 4.68 11.01 -1.61
N ALA A 25 3.68 11.89 -1.71
CA ALA A 25 3.80 13.16 -2.42
C ALA A 25 4.75 14.14 -1.73
N ARG A 26 4.80 14.14 -0.39
CA ARG A 26 5.76 14.95 0.40
C ARG A 26 7.18 14.38 0.38
N GLY A 27 7.35 13.14 -0.09
CA GLY A 27 8.64 12.45 -0.11
C GLY A 27 8.99 11.74 1.20
N ASP A 28 8.00 11.49 2.05
CA ASP A 28 8.17 10.71 3.27
C ASP A 28 8.65 9.29 2.93
N ASP A 29 9.49 8.72 3.79
CA ASP A 29 9.89 7.33 3.65
C ASP A 29 8.79 6.37 4.15
N ALA A 30 8.96 5.07 3.89
CA ALA A 30 7.94 4.09 4.26
C ALA A 30 7.71 4.00 5.77
N ILE A 31 8.73 4.25 6.60
CA ILE A 31 8.62 4.17 8.06
C ILE A 31 7.81 5.36 8.57
N ASP A 32 8.08 6.57 8.07
CA ASP A 32 7.34 7.78 8.41
C ASP A 32 5.85 7.66 8.06
N ILE A 33 5.56 7.14 6.86
CA ILE A 33 4.18 6.88 6.42
C ILE A 33 3.47 5.87 7.33
N LEU A 34 4.15 4.77 7.68
CA LEU A 34 3.60 3.76 8.59
C LEU A 34 3.32 4.34 9.98
N ALA A 35 4.23 5.15 10.51
CA ALA A 35 4.10 5.77 11.83
C ALA A 35 2.92 6.77 11.85
N ALA A 36 2.78 7.60 10.81
CA ALA A 36 1.66 8.51 10.66
C ALA A 36 0.32 7.77 10.65
N LEU A 37 0.20 6.70 9.87
CA LEU A 37 -1.02 5.89 9.85
C LEU A 37 -1.29 5.17 11.18
N ALA A 38 -0.26 4.64 11.84
CA ALA A 38 -0.41 3.93 13.11
C ALA A 38 -0.97 4.83 14.23
N SER A 39 -0.74 6.14 14.15
CA SER A 39 -1.31 7.13 15.09
C SER A 39 -2.81 7.37 14.92
N THR A 40 -3.44 6.80 13.89
CA THR A 40 -4.88 6.90 13.67
C THR A 40 -5.60 5.96 14.64
N ASP A 41 -6.22 6.52 15.68
CA ASP A 41 -6.97 5.82 16.74
C ASP A 41 -8.22 5.08 16.19
N ALA A 42 -8.03 3.98 15.47
CA ALA A 42 -9.11 3.08 15.07
C ALA A 42 -9.17 1.87 16.02
N PRO A 43 -10.24 1.74 16.83
CA PRO A 43 -10.37 0.63 17.77
C PRO A 43 -10.64 -0.69 17.02
N TYR A 44 -9.81 -1.69 17.31
CA TYR A 44 -10.00 -3.12 17.08
C TYR A 44 -10.53 -3.54 15.70
N ARG A 45 -9.61 -4.07 14.87
CA ARG A 45 -9.89 -4.89 13.68
C ARG A 45 -10.54 -4.14 12.50
N PHE A 46 -10.53 -2.81 12.52
CA PHE A 46 -10.70 -1.98 11.33
C PHE A 46 -9.36 -1.86 10.63
N VAL A 47 -9.31 -2.22 9.35
CA VAL A 47 -8.06 -2.22 8.63
C VAL A 47 -8.32 -1.83 7.18
N PRO A 48 -7.80 -0.69 6.70
CA PRO A 48 -7.90 -0.31 5.29
C PRO A 48 -7.04 -1.22 4.39
N ASP A 49 -6.83 -2.48 4.78
CA ASP A 49 -6.02 -3.50 4.11
C ASP A 49 -6.34 -3.57 2.63
N VAL A 50 -7.63 -3.75 2.33
CA VAL A 50 -8.12 -3.89 0.95
C VAL A 50 -7.95 -2.57 0.20
N ALA A 51 -8.38 -1.46 0.80
CA ALA A 51 -8.28 -0.14 0.19
C ALA A 51 -6.82 0.28 -0.12
N LEU A 52 -5.86 -0.07 0.76
CA LEU A 52 -4.45 0.19 0.55
C LEU A 52 -3.82 -0.78 -0.45
N LEU A 53 -4.26 -2.04 -0.45
CA LEU A 53 -3.85 -3.01 -1.47
C LEU A 53 -4.33 -2.58 -2.86
N GLU A 54 -5.53 -2.01 -2.98
CA GLU A 54 -6.06 -1.45 -4.24
C GLU A 54 -5.21 -0.29 -4.78
N LEU A 55 -4.64 0.53 -3.90
CA LEU A 55 -3.65 1.52 -4.32
C LEU A 55 -2.41 0.82 -4.89
N ALA A 56 -1.87 -0.20 -4.21
CA ALA A 56 -0.73 -0.97 -4.69
C ALA A 56 -1.00 -1.64 -6.06
N VAL A 57 -2.21 -2.16 -6.28
CA VAL A 57 -2.68 -2.69 -7.57
C VAL A 57 -2.63 -1.61 -8.66
N THR A 58 -3.18 -0.44 -8.36
CA THR A 58 -3.21 0.70 -9.29
C THR A 58 -1.81 1.18 -9.64
N THR A 59 -0.91 1.19 -8.66
CA THR A 59 0.49 1.55 -8.85
C THR A 59 1.24 0.51 -9.68
N LEU A 60 0.97 -0.77 -9.48
CA LEU A 60 1.54 -1.83 -10.31
C LEU A 60 1.05 -1.73 -11.76
N ASP A 61 -0.20 -1.33 -11.98
CA ASP A 61 -0.72 -1.02 -13.33
C ASP A 61 0.04 0.15 -13.98
N LEU A 62 0.35 1.21 -13.21
CA LEU A 62 1.21 2.31 -13.70
C LEU A 62 2.65 1.84 -13.99
N ALA A 63 3.22 0.99 -13.14
CA ALA A 63 4.60 0.48 -13.31
C ALA A 63 4.73 -0.53 -14.46
N CYS A 64 3.66 -1.27 -14.75
CA CYS A 64 3.59 -2.31 -15.77
C CYS A 64 2.29 -2.13 -16.58
N PRO A 65 2.17 -1.16 -17.50
CA PRO A 65 1.03 -1.14 -18.40
C PRO A 65 1.01 -2.40 -19.28
N VAL A 66 -0.14 -2.70 -19.89
CA VAL A 66 -0.28 -3.85 -20.79
C VAL A 66 0.80 -3.81 -21.87
N GLY A 67 1.55 -4.91 -22.00
CA GLY A 67 2.66 -5.04 -22.96
C GLY A 67 4.03 -4.56 -22.46
N ALA A 68 4.12 -3.95 -21.28
CA ALA A 68 5.41 -3.62 -20.67
C ALA A 68 6.11 -4.85 -20.07
N GLU A 69 7.43 -4.81 -20.00
CA GLU A 69 8.24 -5.82 -19.33
C GLU A 69 7.85 -5.97 -17.85
N PRO A 70 7.67 -7.20 -17.33
CA PRO A 70 7.34 -7.43 -15.93
C PRO A 70 8.36 -6.83 -14.96
N LEU A 71 7.93 -6.44 -13.76
CA LEU A 71 8.86 -6.15 -12.67
C LEU A 71 9.53 -7.44 -12.20
N GLN A 72 10.86 -7.44 -12.16
CA GLN A 72 11.60 -8.53 -11.56
C GLN A 72 11.41 -8.49 -10.05
N TYR A 73 11.01 -9.62 -9.48
CA TYR A 73 10.81 -9.73 -8.04
C TYR A 73 12.14 -9.73 -7.28
N GLU A 74 13.16 -10.35 -7.86
CA GLU A 74 14.50 -10.44 -7.27
C GLU A 74 15.09 -9.04 -7.03
N GLY A 75 15.50 -8.77 -5.79
CA GLY A 75 16.05 -7.48 -5.37
C GLY A 75 15.05 -6.31 -5.33
N LEU A 76 13.76 -6.53 -5.64
CA LEU A 76 12.77 -5.45 -5.74
C LEU A 76 12.61 -4.68 -4.43
N ARG A 77 12.53 -5.40 -3.31
CA ARG A 77 12.40 -4.78 -1.98
C ARG A 77 13.68 -4.08 -1.56
N ASP A 78 14.83 -4.69 -1.76
CA ASP A 78 16.10 -4.12 -1.34
C ASP A 78 16.40 -2.82 -2.11
N ARG A 79 16.02 -2.77 -3.40
CA ARG A 79 16.16 -1.58 -4.24
C ARG A 79 15.19 -0.47 -3.86
N HIS A 80 13.92 -0.80 -3.63
CA HIS A 80 12.85 0.21 -3.49
C HIS A 80 12.40 0.44 -2.05
N LEU A 81 12.98 -0.26 -1.08
CA LEU A 81 12.64 -0.12 0.32
C LEU A 81 13.88 -0.29 1.22
N PRO A 82 14.99 0.42 0.94
CA PRO A 82 16.25 0.27 1.69
C PRO A 82 16.12 0.66 3.17
N GLU A 83 15.13 1.47 3.53
CA GLU A 83 14.88 1.91 4.90
C GLU A 83 14.25 0.80 5.78
N VAL A 84 13.61 -0.22 5.20
CA VAL A 84 12.92 -1.27 5.97
C VAL A 84 13.77 -2.53 6.06
N THR A 85 14.12 -2.91 7.29
CA THR A 85 14.74 -4.21 7.58
C THR A 85 13.68 -5.23 7.98
N PHE A 86 13.38 -6.19 7.10
CA PHE A 86 12.51 -7.33 7.42
C PHE A 86 13.25 -8.33 8.33
N ARG A 87 12.63 -8.68 9.46
CA ARG A 87 13.20 -9.58 10.47
C ARG A 87 12.57 -10.97 10.40
N GLY A 88 13.40 -11.95 10.07
CA GLY A 88 13.03 -13.36 10.10
C GLY A 88 11.99 -13.76 9.05
N ARG A 89 11.66 -15.06 9.02
CA ARG A 89 10.86 -15.65 7.94
C ARG A 89 9.44 -15.10 7.84
N VAL A 90 8.85 -14.69 8.96
CA VAL A 90 7.46 -14.23 9.01
C VAL A 90 7.30 -12.90 8.29
N GLU A 91 8.12 -11.89 8.63
CA GLU A 91 8.04 -10.58 7.99
C GLU A 91 8.37 -10.65 6.50
N HIS A 92 9.40 -11.44 6.14
CA HIS A 92 9.71 -11.69 4.74
C HIS A 92 8.51 -12.28 3.99
N ARG A 93 7.87 -13.32 4.53
CA ARG A 93 6.70 -13.96 3.92
C ARG A 93 5.52 -13.01 3.81
N ASN A 94 5.22 -12.24 4.85
CA ASN A 94 4.07 -11.34 4.85
C ASN A 94 4.26 -10.20 3.84
N SER A 95 5.46 -9.65 3.72
CA SER A 95 5.83 -8.69 2.68
C SER A 95 5.75 -9.30 1.27
N HIS A 96 6.21 -10.54 1.08
CA HIS A 96 6.06 -11.26 -0.21
C HIS A 96 4.59 -11.39 -0.58
N TYR A 97 3.78 -11.79 0.38
CA TYR A 97 2.36 -12.01 0.17
C TYR A 97 1.65 -10.72 -0.26
N ALA A 98 1.94 -9.56 0.35
CA ALA A 98 1.30 -8.31 -0.06
C ALA A 98 1.63 -7.90 -1.51
N LEU A 99 2.89 -8.06 -1.94
CA LEU A 99 3.29 -7.84 -3.34
C LEU A 99 2.54 -8.79 -4.28
N TYR A 100 2.53 -10.09 -3.97
CA TYR A 100 1.84 -11.07 -4.81
C TYR A 100 0.33 -10.91 -4.80
N ALA A 101 -0.28 -10.54 -3.68
CA ALA A 101 -1.70 -10.28 -3.59
C ALA A 101 -2.11 -9.15 -4.53
N ALA A 102 -1.36 -8.03 -4.56
CA ALA A 102 -1.60 -6.95 -5.51
C ALA A 102 -1.41 -7.40 -6.97
N ALA A 103 -0.38 -8.21 -7.26
CA ALA A 103 -0.17 -8.76 -8.60
C ALA A 103 -1.30 -9.70 -9.04
N CYS A 104 -1.82 -10.54 -8.13
CA CYS A 104 -2.97 -11.40 -8.37
C CYS A 104 -4.21 -10.57 -8.72
N VAL A 105 -4.53 -9.56 -7.90
CA VAL A 105 -5.70 -8.69 -8.13
C VAL A 105 -5.57 -7.96 -9.47
N ARG A 106 -4.40 -7.40 -9.78
CA ARG A 106 -4.14 -6.79 -11.10
C ARG A 106 -4.35 -7.78 -12.25
N GLY A 107 -3.98 -9.05 -12.04
CA GLY A 107 -4.20 -10.14 -13.00
C GLY A 107 -5.62 -10.68 -13.06
N GLY A 108 -6.56 -10.13 -12.27
CA GLY A 108 -7.96 -10.56 -12.21
C GLY A 108 -8.25 -11.70 -11.24
N LEU A 109 -7.29 -12.11 -10.40
CA LEU A 109 -7.47 -13.12 -9.37
C LEU A 109 -7.61 -12.47 -7.99
N GLN A 110 -8.74 -12.70 -7.33
CA GLN A 110 -8.95 -12.24 -5.95
C GLN A 110 -8.25 -13.19 -4.95
N PRO A 111 -7.23 -12.74 -4.20
CA PRO A 111 -6.61 -13.54 -3.16
C PRO A 111 -7.51 -13.63 -1.92
N ASP A 112 -7.45 -14.76 -1.22
CA ASP A 112 -8.16 -14.95 0.04
C ASP A 112 -7.43 -14.25 1.19
N LEU A 113 -7.61 -12.94 1.30
CA LEU A 113 -6.93 -12.10 2.30
C LEU A 113 -7.28 -12.52 3.73
N LEU A 114 -8.53 -12.93 3.98
CA LEU A 114 -8.99 -13.28 5.32
C LEU A 114 -8.30 -14.56 5.83
N ASN A 115 -8.26 -15.62 5.02
CA ASN A 115 -7.62 -16.87 5.44
C ASN A 115 -6.09 -16.80 5.42
N ASN A 116 -5.50 -15.98 4.55
CA ASN A 116 -4.04 -15.90 4.45
C ASN A 116 -3.43 -14.89 5.42
N ALA A 117 -4.09 -13.76 5.69
CA ALA A 117 -3.56 -12.65 6.48
C ALA A 117 -4.37 -12.30 7.74
N GLY A 118 -5.63 -12.75 7.86
CA GLY A 118 -6.50 -12.39 8.99
C GLY A 118 -6.07 -12.91 10.36
N TRP A 119 -5.07 -13.78 10.43
CA TRP A 119 -4.48 -14.33 11.65
C TRP A 119 -3.06 -13.83 11.93
N TRP A 120 -2.54 -12.91 11.13
CA TRP A 120 -1.21 -12.36 11.34
C TRP A 120 -1.16 -11.48 12.59
N GLN A 121 -0.01 -11.48 13.26
CA GLN A 121 0.26 -10.59 14.39
C GLN A 121 0.37 -9.13 13.92
N THR A 122 1.15 -8.92 12.85
CA THR A 122 1.22 -7.61 12.18
C THR A 122 0.10 -7.53 11.14
N PRO A 123 -0.74 -6.49 11.17
CA PRO A 123 -1.88 -6.38 10.27
C PRO A 123 -1.44 -6.14 8.82
N LEU A 124 -2.26 -6.57 7.85
CA LEU A 124 -1.91 -6.59 6.43
C LEU A 124 -1.63 -5.19 5.87
N TRP A 125 -2.30 -4.14 6.37
CA TRP A 125 -2.17 -2.78 5.85
C TRP A 125 -0.73 -2.28 5.89
N GLN A 126 0.05 -2.68 6.90
CA GLN A 126 1.45 -2.28 6.97
C GLN A 126 2.20 -2.81 5.75
N TYR A 127 2.02 -4.10 5.42
CA TYR A 127 2.62 -4.69 4.24
C TYR A 127 2.00 -4.20 2.93
N ALA A 128 0.73 -3.80 2.92
CA ALA A 128 0.09 -3.15 1.77
C ALA A 128 0.69 -1.77 1.48
N VAL A 129 0.96 -0.98 2.52
CA VAL A 129 1.69 0.30 2.41
C VAL A 129 3.10 0.05 1.86
N LEU A 130 3.83 -0.92 2.41
CA LEU A 130 5.16 -1.26 1.90
C LEU A 130 5.13 -1.67 0.42
N ALA A 131 4.15 -2.48 0.02
CA ALA A 131 3.96 -2.87 -1.39
C ALA A 131 3.64 -1.66 -2.27
N LEU A 132 2.79 -0.73 -1.80
CA LEU A 132 2.50 0.52 -2.48
C LEU A 132 3.76 1.38 -2.65
N VAL A 133 4.58 1.55 -1.61
CA VAL A 133 5.84 2.31 -1.71
C VAL A 133 6.78 1.68 -2.74
N ILE A 134 6.96 0.35 -2.68
CA ILE A 134 7.79 -0.40 -3.62
C ILE A 134 7.32 -0.17 -5.06
N TYR A 135 6.03 -0.37 -5.34
CA TYR A 135 5.51 -0.17 -6.68
C TYR A 135 5.55 1.30 -7.11
N SER A 136 5.41 2.25 -6.19
CA SER A 136 5.44 3.68 -6.52
C SER A 136 6.82 4.11 -6.95
N ARG A 137 7.85 3.66 -6.22
CA ARG A 137 9.26 3.89 -6.58
C ARG A 137 9.65 3.15 -7.85
N ALA A 138 9.15 1.93 -8.06
CA ALA A 138 9.37 1.19 -9.31
C ALA A 138 8.69 1.87 -10.52
N ALA A 139 7.47 2.40 -10.35
CA ALA A 139 6.77 3.17 -11.37
C ALA A 139 7.52 4.47 -11.70
N ALA A 140 7.96 5.19 -10.68
CA ALA A 140 8.74 6.42 -10.79
C ALA A 140 10.05 6.18 -11.58
N GLU A 141 10.80 5.13 -11.23
CA GLU A 141 12.02 4.74 -11.96
C GLU A 141 11.73 4.44 -13.44
N ARG A 142 10.71 3.62 -13.72
CA ARG A 142 10.38 3.22 -15.10
C ARG A 142 9.87 4.35 -15.97
N LEU A 143 9.11 5.27 -15.38
CA LEU A 143 8.53 6.39 -16.08
C LEU A 143 9.44 7.62 -16.09
N ALA A 144 10.59 7.56 -15.41
CA ALA A 144 11.53 8.66 -15.23
C ALA A 144 10.86 9.93 -14.68
N VAL A 145 9.98 9.77 -13.68
CA VAL A 145 9.27 10.86 -13.00
C VAL A 145 9.46 10.76 -11.48
N PRO A 146 9.26 11.85 -10.73
CA PRO A 146 9.27 11.79 -9.26
C PRO A 146 8.16 10.88 -8.69
N VAL A 147 8.38 10.32 -7.51
CA VAL A 147 7.36 9.54 -6.77
C VAL A 147 6.11 10.38 -6.48
N GLU A 148 6.28 11.69 -6.29
CA GLU A 148 5.18 12.64 -6.14
C GLU A 148 4.19 12.59 -7.31
N ASP A 149 4.69 12.53 -8.56
CA ASP A 149 3.84 12.44 -9.74
C ASP A 149 3.06 11.12 -9.76
N ILE A 150 3.67 10.03 -9.29
CA ILE A 150 2.99 8.74 -9.18
C ILE A 150 1.86 8.83 -8.14
N ALA A 151 2.14 9.40 -6.96
CA ALA A 151 1.14 9.59 -5.91
C ALA A 151 -0.05 10.42 -6.40
N ARG A 152 0.19 11.52 -7.11
CA ARG A 152 -0.86 12.37 -7.71
C ARG A 152 -1.68 11.64 -8.76
N ARG A 153 -1.05 10.82 -9.63
CA ARG A 153 -1.76 10.01 -10.63
C ARG A 153 -2.66 8.96 -9.98
N ILE A 154 -2.19 8.33 -8.91
CA ILE A 154 -3.00 7.36 -8.16
C ILE A 154 -4.18 8.08 -7.49
N ALA A 155 -3.93 9.20 -6.82
CA ALA A 155 -4.99 9.99 -6.18
C ALA A 155 -6.08 10.40 -7.17
N ALA A 156 -5.70 10.89 -8.35
CA ALA A 156 -6.64 11.25 -9.42
C ALA A 156 -7.46 10.04 -9.91
N ARG A 157 -6.85 8.85 -10.05
CA ARG A 157 -7.56 7.62 -10.46
C ARG A 157 -8.59 7.16 -9.42
N HIS A 158 -8.36 7.46 -8.14
CA HIS A 158 -9.24 7.07 -7.04
C HIS A 158 -10.20 8.19 -6.60
N GLY A 159 -10.12 9.38 -7.22
CA GLY A 159 -10.89 10.56 -6.80
C GLY A 159 -10.59 10.93 -5.35
N LEU A 160 -9.30 10.97 -5.00
CA LEU A 160 -8.79 11.33 -3.68
C LEU A 160 -8.11 12.70 -3.75
N GLU A 161 -8.36 13.52 -2.74
CA GLU A 161 -7.62 14.77 -2.52
C GLU A 161 -6.39 14.47 -1.67
N LEU A 162 -5.25 15.05 -2.05
CA LEU A 162 -4.02 14.99 -1.27
C LEU A 162 -3.97 16.17 -0.30
N THR A 163 -3.63 15.88 0.95
CA THR A 163 -3.42 16.91 1.96
C THR A 163 -2.01 17.47 1.82
N ALA A 164 -1.88 18.78 1.96
CA ALA A 164 -0.60 19.49 1.94
C ALA A 164 0.29 19.11 3.13
#